data_AF-A0A1V4DVM3-F1
#
_entry.id   AF-A0A1V4DVM3-F1
#
_cell.length_a   1.000
_cell.length_b   1.000
_cell.length_c   1.000
_cell.angle_alpha   90.00
_cell.angle_beta   90.00
_cell.angle_gamma   90.00
#
_symmetry.space_group_name_H-M   'P 1'
#
loop_
_entity.id
_entity.type
_entity.pdbx_description
1 polymer ?
#
loop_
_entity_poly.entity_id
_entity_poly.type
_entity_poly.pdbx_seq_one_letter_code
_entity_poly.pdbx_strand_id
1 'polypeptide(L)'
;MTYDELYERYLESDDVVVPPTPRIVAYVGALVARYPDDVDRSVVWASPPVIEEASGPIVYLLMSYGKAEEVSEYAATLAREHGLVCFDPQGECLRP
;
A
#
# COMPACT_ATOMS: atom_id res chain seq x y z
N MET A 1 7.94 14.55 -6.50
CA MET A 1 6.49 14.61 -6.31
C MET A 1 6.22 14.33 -4.85
N THR A 2 5.29 15.06 -4.25
CA THR A 2 4.84 14.82 -2.86
C THR A 2 3.87 13.64 -2.81
N TYR A 3 3.50 13.20 -1.60
CA TYR A 3 2.46 12.20 -1.41
C TYR A 3 1.12 12.67 -2.02
N ASP A 4 0.70 13.91 -1.75
CA ASP A 4 -0.58 14.46 -2.23
C ASP A 4 -0.66 14.47 -3.76
N GLU A 5 0.42 14.90 -4.43
CA GLU A 5 0.50 14.90 -5.90
C GLU A 5 0.40 13.48 -6.51
N LEU A 6 0.91 12.47 -5.81
CA LEU A 6 0.78 11.07 -6.24
C LEU A 6 -0.63 10.55 -5.98
N TYR A 7 -1.19 10.85 -4.82
CA TYR A 7 -2.53 10.42 -4.43
C TYR A 7 -3.61 10.98 -5.37
N GLU A 8 -3.61 12.30 -5.57
CA GLU A 8 -4.54 12.99 -6.48
C GLU A 8 -4.46 12.41 -7.89
N ARG A 9 -3.24 12.21 -8.38
CA ARG A 9 -3.00 11.76 -9.76
C ARG A 9 -3.38 10.31 -10.02
N TYR A 10 -3.13 9.40 -9.08
CA TYR A 10 -3.20 7.96 -9.34
C TYR A 10 -4.36 7.26 -8.62
N LEU A 11 -4.86 7.80 -7.52
CA LEU A 11 -5.86 7.14 -6.67
C LEU A 11 -7.18 7.91 -6.58
N GLU A 12 -7.17 9.25 -6.67
CA GLU A 12 -8.41 10.06 -6.64
C GLU A 12 -8.99 10.34 -8.04
N SER A 13 -8.14 10.42 -9.06
CA SER A 13 -8.58 10.71 -10.43
C SER A 13 -9.22 9.48 -11.12
N ASP A 14 -10.53 9.55 -11.36
CA ASP A 14 -11.29 8.54 -12.15
C ASP A 14 -10.90 8.49 -13.64
N ASP A 15 -10.11 9.45 -14.13
CA ASP A 15 -9.81 9.59 -15.55
C ASP A 15 -8.69 8.65 -16.05
N VAL A 16 -7.87 8.07 -15.16
CA VAL A 16 -6.72 7.25 -15.55
C VAL A 16 -6.48 6.06 -14.60
N VAL A 17 -6.95 4.88 -14.99
CA VAL A 17 -6.49 3.62 -14.39
C VAL A 17 -5.08 3.30 -14.93
N VAL A 18 -4.04 3.63 -14.15
CA VAL A 18 -2.66 3.30 -14.49
C VAL A 18 -2.29 1.95 -13.84
N PRO A 19 -1.93 0.92 -14.62
CA PRO A 19 -1.47 -0.34 -14.05
C PRO A 19 -0.33 -0.13 -13.04
N PRO A 20 -0.33 -0.82 -11.89
CA PRO A 20 0.75 -0.71 -10.92
C PRO A 20 2.10 -1.06 -11.55
N THR A 21 3.15 -0.33 -11.18
CA THR A 21 4.49 -0.64 -11.65
C THR A 21 4.94 -2.03 -11.17
N PRO A 22 5.86 -2.71 -11.88
CA PRO A 22 6.36 -4.02 -11.46
C PRO A 22 6.90 -4.07 -10.02
N ARG A 23 7.45 -2.96 -9.53
CA ARG A 23 7.94 -2.84 -8.16
C ARG A 23 6.81 -2.83 -7.14
N ILE A 24 5.72 -2.11 -7.42
CA ILE A 24 4.51 -2.12 -6.57
C ILE A 24 3.87 -3.51 -6.59
N VAL A 25 3.76 -4.15 -7.77
CA VAL A 25 3.24 -5.53 -7.87
C VAL A 25 4.07 -6.50 -7.03
N ALA A 26 5.40 -6.42 -7.10
CA ALA A 26 6.29 -7.28 -6.31
C ALA A 26 6.15 -7.02 -4.80
N TYR A 27 6.02 -5.76 -4.40
CA TYR A 27 5.83 -5.38 -3.01
C TYR A 27 4.48 -5.86 -2.45
N VAL A 28 3.39 -5.65 -3.17
CA VAL A 28 2.06 -6.15 -2.79
C VAL A 28 2.06 -7.68 -2.72
N GLY A 29 2.67 -8.35 -3.69
CA GLY A 29 2.80 -9.82 -3.67
C GLY A 29 3.53 -10.34 -2.43
N ALA A 30 4.59 -9.65 -1.99
CA ALA A 30 5.32 -10.00 -0.78
C ALA A 30 4.52 -9.71 0.51
N LEU A 31 3.74 -8.63 0.55
CA LEU A 31 2.80 -8.35 1.65
C LEU A 31 1.74 -9.45 1.76
N VAL A 32 1.09 -9.78 0.65
CA VAL A 32 -0.01 -10.76 0.61
C VAL A 32 0.48 -12.19 0.88
N ALA A 33 1.72 -12.52 0.51
CA ALA A 33 2.33 -13.80 0.86
C ALA A 33 2.44 -14.01 2.39
N ARG A 34 2.63 -12.93 3.16
CA ARG A 34 2.66 -12.96 4.63
C ARG A 34 1.29 -12.76 5.26
N TYR A 35 0.51 -11.84 4.70
CA TYR A 35 -0.82 -11.44 5.18
C TYR A 35 -1.82 -11.64 4.03
N PRO A 36 -2.40 -12.84 3.88
CA PRO A 36 -3.32 -13.13 2.79
C PRO A 36 -4.49 -12.13 2.75
N ASP A 37 -4.84 -11.66 1.55
CA ASP A 37 -5.90 -10.69 1.28
C ASP A 37 -7.16 -11.35 0.71
N ASP A 38 -7.41 -12.60 1.09
CA ASP A 38 -8.67 -13.28 0.79
C ASP A 38 -9.84 -12.45 1.32
N VAL A 39 -10.73 -12.02 0.41
CA VAL A 39 -11.84 -11.10 0.69
C VAL A 39 -12.74 -11.61 1.82
N ASP A 40 -12.91 -12.93 1.96
CA ASP A 40 -13.77 -13.52 2.99
C ASP A 40 -13.08 -13.70 4.35
N ARG A 41 -11.75 -13.58 4.41
CA ARG A 41 -10.94 -13.97 5.59
C ARG A 41 -9.88 -12.96 6.00
N SER A 42 -9.68 -11.89 5.25
CA SER A 42 -8.70 -10.87 5.57
C SER A 42 -9.04 -10.20 6.90
N VAL A 43 -8.18 -10.41 7.89
CA VAL A 43 -8.23 -9.71 9.18
C VAL A 43 -7.31 -8.50 9.20
N VAL A 44 -6.38 -8.41 8.24
CA VAL A 44 -5.34 -7.39 8.18
C VAL A 44 -5.77 -6.23 7.29
N TRP A 45 -6.24 -6.51 6.08
CA TRP A 45 -6.58 -5.50 5.09
C TRP A 45 -8.06 -5.12 5.22
N ALA A 46 -8.33 -3.82 5.31
CA ALA A 46 -9.68 -3.28 5.38
C ALA A 46 -10.35 -3.17 4.00
N SER A 47 -9.56 -3.15 2.93
CA SER A 47 -10.03 -3.17 1.53
C SER A 47 -9.21 -4.20 0.73
N PRO A 48 -9.53 -5.50 0.85
CA PRO A 48 -8.97 -6.52 -0.03
C PRO A 48 -9.71 -6.57 -1.39
N PRO A 49 -9.02 -6.96 -2.48
CA PRO A 49 -7.61 -7.33 -2.54
C PRO A 49 -6.68 -6.11 -2.57
N VAL A 50 -5.51 -6.19 -1.93
CA VAL A 50 -4.61 -5.04 -1.71
C VAL A 50 -4.13 -4.43 -3.03
N ILE A 51 -4.05 -5.23 -4.09
CA ILE A 51 -3.60 -4.78 -5.40
C ILE A 51 -4.59 -3.82 -6.08
N GLU A 52 -5.87 -3.81 -5.69
CA GLU A 52 -6.87 -2.87 -6.21
C GLU A 52 -6.68 -1.46 -5.66
N GLU A 53 -5.96 -1.31 -4.55
CA GLU A 53 -5.58 -0.02 -3.96
C GLU A 53 -4.26 0.53 -4.53
N ALA A 54 -3.81 0.00 -5.67
CA ALA A 54 -2.56 0.36 -6.33
C ALA A 54 -2.79 0.96 -7.72
N SER A 55 -2.04 2.00 -8.04
CA SER A 55 -2.05 2.64 -9.36
C SER A 55 -0.70 3.26 -9.65
N GLY A 56 -0.14 2.98 -10.82
CA GLY A 56 1.19 3.44 -11.20
C GLY A 56 2.25 3.19 -10.11
N PRO A 57 2.95 4.23 -9.60
CA PRO A 57 4.04 4.09 -8.63
C PRO A 57 3.57 4.09 -7.16
N ILE A 58 2.27 4.07 -6.87
CA ILE A 58 1.72 4.16 -5.51
C ILE A 58 0.77 3.00 -5.20
N VAL A 59 0.74 2.60 -3.93
CA VAL A 59 -0.27 1.71 -3.33
C VAL A 59 -0.70 2.29 -1.99
N TYR A 60 -2.00 2.31 -1.71
CA TYR A 60 -2.55 2.80 -0.45
C TYR A 60 -2.95 1.63 0.45
N LEU A 61 -2.26 1.46 1.57
CA LEU A 61 -2.47 0.31 2.46
C LEU A 61 -3.56 0.61 3.49
N LEU A 62 -4.76 0.11 3.22
CA LEU A 62 -5.89 0.18 4.13
C LEU A 62 -5.85 -1.00 5.11
N MET A 63 -5.53 -0.73 6.37
CA MET A 63 -5.36 -1.74 7.42
C MET A 63 -6.49 -1.69 8.45
N SER A 64 -6.90 -2.86 8.95
CA SER A 64 -7.77 -2.99 10.11
C SER A 64 -7.11 -2.38 11.35
N TYR A 65 -7.87 -1.61 12.14
CA TYR A 65 -7.36 -0.85 13.29
C TYR A 65 -6.49 -1.69 14.25
N GLY A 66 -6.95 -2.89 14.63
CA GLY A 66 -6.23 -3.77 15.57
C GLY A 66 -4.95 -4.40 15.01
N LYS A 67 -4.66 -4.21 13.72
CA LYS A 67 -3.47 -4.73 13.03
C LYS A 67 -2.55 -3.64 12.48
N ALA A 68 -3.02 -2.40 12.44
CA ALA A 68 -2.33 -1.29 11.79
C ALA A 68 -0.90 -1.08 12.30
N GLU A 69 -0.65 -1.14 13.62
CA GLU A 69 0.69 -0.92 14.18
C GLU A 69 1.69 -2.01 13.73
N GLU A 70 1.36 -3.28 13.99
CA GLU A 70 2.17 -4.45 13.62
C GLU A 70 2.44 -4.50 12.11
N VAL A 71 1.40 -4.32 11.31
CA VAL A 71 1.48 -4.50 9.86
C VAL A 71 2.15 -3.30 9.19
N SER A 72 1.94 -2.08 9.69
CA SER A 72 2.62 -0.89 9.18
C SER A 72 4.13 -0.92 9.43
N GLU A 73 4.59 -1.47 10.55
CA GLU A 73 6.04 -1.62 10.82
C GLU A 73 6.68 -2.59 9.84
N TYR A 74 6.05 -3.74 9.62
CA TYR A 74 6.53 -4.71 8.64
C TYR A 74 6.46 -4.16 7.21
N ALA A 75 5.37 -3.50 6.84
CA ALA A 75 5.17 -2.91 5.52
C ALA A 75 6.25 -1.88 5.19
N ALA A 76 6.59 -0.99 6.13
CA ALA A 76 7.66 0.00 5.95
C ALA A 76 9.04 -0.67 5.70
N THR A 77 9.37 -1.68 6.50
CA THR A 77 10.63 -2.44 6.34
C THR A 77 10.68 -3.11 4.96
N LEU A 78 9.61 -3.78 4.56
CA LEU A 78 9.52 -4.46 3.28
C LEU A 78 9.54 -3.48 2.10
N ALA A 79 8.93 -2.30 2.24
CA ALA A 79 8.98 -1.26 1.21
C ALA A 79 10.43 -0.85 0.92
N ARG A 80 11.23 -0.65 1.97
CA ARG A 80 12.66 -0.35 1.84
C ARG A 80 13.44 -1.45 1.12
N GLU A 81 13.17 -2.72 1.44
CA GLU A 81 13.79 -3.87 0.75
C GLU A 81 13.46 -3.93 -0.74
N HIS A 82 12.27 -3.46 -1.12
CA HIS A 82 11.84 -3.33 -2.51
C HIS A 82 12.29 -2.01 -3.18
N GLY A 83 13.04 -1.15 -2.48
CA GLY A 83 13.46 0.15 -2.99
C GLY A 83 12.30 1.14 -3.17
N LEU A 84 11.29 1.03 -2.30
CA LEU A 84 10.14 1.92 -2.20
C LEU A 84 10.29 2.85 -1.00
N VAL A 85 9.46 3.91 -1.00
CA VAL A 85 9.32 4.85 0.11
C VAL A 85 7.99 4.55 0.79
N CYS A 86 8.00 4.47 2.13
CA CYS A 86 6.79 4.34 2.92
C CYS A 86 6.51 5.68 3.61
N PHE A 87 5.37 6.29 3.30
CA PHE A 87 4.90 7.53 3.92
C PHE A 87 3.66 7.22 4.75
N ASP A 88 3.64 7.71 5.98
CA ASP A 88 2.50 7.61 6.88
C ASP A 88 1.69 8.91 6.79
N PRO A 89 0.50 8.89 6.16
CA PRO A 89 -0.33 10.08 6.04
C PRO A 89 -0.93 10.53 7.38
N GLN A 90 -1.02 9.67 8.40
CA GLN A 90 -1.53 10.04 9.72
C GLN A 90 -0.46 10.73 10.56
N GLY A 91 0.79 10.29 10.43
CA GLY A 91 1.96 10.88 11.08
C GLY A 91 2.65 11.98 10.26
N GLU A 92 2.20 12.23 9.03
CA GLU A 92 2.81 13.12 8.03
C GLU A 92 4.33 12.94 7.88
N CYS A 93 4.80 11.70 7.96
CA CYS A 93 6.23 11.40 8.00
C CYS A 93 6.62 10.14 7.23
N LEU A 94 7.90 10.06 6.88
CA LEU A 94 8.48 8.85 6.29
C LEU A 94 8.69 7.81 7.38
N ARG A 95 8.29 6.57 7.08
CA ARG A 95 8.53 5.42 7.93
C ARG A 95 9.93 4.86 7.64
N PRO A 96 10.74 4.55 8.68
CA PRO A 96 12.12 4.08 8.54
C PRO A 96 12.27 2.65 8.00
#